data_AF-A0A2V7XBC1-F1
#
_entry.id   AF-A0A2V7XBC1-F1
#
_cell.length_a   1.000
_cell.length_b   1.000
_cell.length_c   1.000
_cell.angle_alpha   90.00
_cell.angle_beta   90.00
_cell.angle_gamma   90.00
#
_symmetry.space_group_name_H-M   'P 1'
#
loop_
_entity.id
_entity.type
_entity.pdbx_description
1 polymer ?
#
loop_
_entity_poly.entity_id
_entity_poly.type
_entity_poly.pdbx_seq_one_letter_code
_entity_poly.pdbx_strand_id
1 'polypeptide(L)'
;RLTIDIGDGDTYLTAIENYAVTNWLKTSAPVLDYANAMVGSQKTSVATLESGWQQHVDGLSGSVPPMAPAKLTGSLWLIGGKPNCNNFSNSDQNTAASFVETLAPAGAGTTTGMLGYMFWAAGCQGNGTGCTFPPTTCENGMGGAATAFSIPIPMPALRQN
;
A
#
# COMPACT_ATOMS: atom_id res chain seq x y z
N ARG A 1 -14.03 -7.47 4.82
CA ARG A 1 -12.56 -7.59 4.94
C ARG A 1 -12.14 -6.68 6.08
N LEU A 2 -11.21 -7.14 6.90
CA LEU A 2 -10.68 -6.32 7.97
C LEU A 2 -9.20 -6.13 7.71
N THR A 3 -8.79 -4.87 7.65
CA THR A 3 -7.42 -4.43 7.42
C THR A 3 -6.98 -3.62 8.63
N ILE A 4 -5.68 -3.40 8.74
CA ILE A 4 -5.08 -2.54 9.75
C ILE A 4 -4.14 -1.56 9.08
N ASP A 5 -4.11 -0.33 9.55
CA ASP A 5 -3.08 0.64 9.18
C ASP A 5 -1.94 0.51 10.19
N ILE A 6 -0.72 0.27 9.70
CA ILE A 6 0.50 0.19 10.51
C ILE A 6 1.38 1.40 10.24
N GLY A 7 2.07 1.89 11.26
CA GLY A 7 2.85 3.12 11.20
C GLY A 7 4.08 2.97 10.30
N ASP A 8 4.68 4.08 9.90
CA ASP A 8 5.78 4.06 8.93
C ASP A 8 6.98 3.21 9.42
N GLY A 9 7.28 2.14 8.69
CA GLY A 9 8.47 1.31 8.89
C GLY A 9 8.55 0.58 10.22
N ASP A 10 7.41 0.24 10.83
CA ASP A 10 7.37 -0.42 12.15
C ASP A 10 8.07 0.36 13.30
N THR A 11 8.23 1.68 13.16
CA THR A 11 8.93 2.53 14.16
C THR A 11 8.00 3.25 15.12
N TYR A 12 6.69 3.18 14.87
CA TYR A 12 5.65 3.82 15.67
C TYR A 12 4.56 2.82 15.99
N LEU A 13 4.00 2.87 17.20
CA LEU A 13 2.96 1.91 17.63
C LEU A 13 3.44 0.44 17.55
N THR A 14 4.74 0.22 17.74
CA THR A 14 5.42 -1.09 17.59
C THR A 14 4.74 -2.25 18.32
N ALA A 15 4.08 -1.98 19.45
CA ALA A 15 3.34 -3.00 20.20
C ALA A 15 2.14 -3.56 19.43
N ILE A 16 1.33 -2.72 18.76
CA ILE A 16 0.20 -3.21 17.97
C ILE A 16 0.67 -3.84 16.66
N GLU A 17 1.74 -3.33 16.07
CA GLU A 17 2.36 -3.90 14.87
C GLU A 17 2.89 -5.30 15.16
N ASN A 18 3.68 -5.46 16.23
CA ASN A 18 4.15 -6.76 16.70
C ASN A 18 2.98 -7.74 16.86
N TYR A 19 1.92 -7.31 17.53
CA TYR A 19 0.76 -8.16 17.77
C TYR A 19 0.06 -8.53 16.45
N ALA A 20 -0.12 -7.57 15.56
CA ALA A 20 -0.78 -7.77 14.27
C ALA A 20 0.02 -8.73 13.38
N VAL A 21 1.33 -8.53 13.23
CA VAL A 21 2.19 -9.42 12.42
C VAL A 21 2.23 -10.82 13.03
N THR A 22 2.36 -10.89 14.36
CA THR A 22 2.48 -12.18 15.08
C THR A 22 1.18 -12.98 15.09
N ASN A 23 0.01 -12.33 15.10
CA ASN A 23 -1.26 -13.02 15.39
C ASN A 23 -2.29 -12.90 14.28
N TRP A 24 -2.32 -11.79 13.55
CA TRP A 24 -3.43 -11.46 12.66
C TRP A 24 -3.08 -11.52 11.17
N LEU A 25 -1.83 -11.22 10.83
CA LEU A 25 -1.35 -11.12 9.44
C LEU A 25 -0.55 -12.36 9.02
N LYS A 26 -0.79 -13.51 9.66
CA LYS A 26 -0.20 -14.79 9.22
C LYS A 26 -0.67 -15.17 7.82
N THR A 27 0.20 -15.79 7.03
CA THR A 27 -0.17 -16.31 5.71
C THR A 27 -1.00 -17.58 5.78
N SER A 28 -0.80 -18.43 6.79
CA SER A 28 -1.48 -19.73 6.93
C SER A 28 -2.85 -19.68 7.59
N ALA A 29 -3.10 -18.68 8.44
CA ALA A 29 -4.36 -18.50 9.16
C ALA A 29 -4.63 -17.01 9.42
N PRO A 30 -4.90 -16.22 8.38
CA PRO A 30 -5.09 -14.78 8.52
C PRO A 30 -6.38 -14.45 9.27
N VAL A 31 -6.28 -13.58 10.28
CA VAL A 31 -7.43 -12.89 10.90
C VAL A 31 -7.73 -11.62 10.12
N LEU A 32 -6.68 -10.89 9.75
CA LEU A 32 -6.73 -9.72 8.89
C LEU A 32 -6.30 -10.09 7.47
N ASP A 33 -6.94 -9.46 6.49
CA ASP A 33 -6.64 -9.71 5.08
C ASP A 33 -5.21 -9.25 4.74
N TYR A 34 -4.90 -7.99 5.08
CA TYR A 34 -3.62 -7.33 4.87
C TYR A 34 -3.49 -6.08 5.77
N ALA A 35 -2.27 -5.58 5.88
CA ALA A 35 -1.96 -4.28 6.45
C ALA A 35 -1.74 -3.24 5.34
N ASN A 36 -2.17 -2.01 5.62
CA ASN A 36 -1.77 -0.84 4.86
C ASN A 36 -0.55 -0.21 5.56
N ALA A 37 0.59 -0.12 4.87
CA ALA A 37 1.69 0.73 5.33
C ALA A 37 1.19 2.16 5.30
N MET A 38 0.99 2.79 6.46
CA MET A 38 0.37 4.11 6.57
C MET A 38 1.06 5.10 5.63
N VAL A 39 0.26 5.95 5.00
CA VAL A 39 0.80 6.89 4.03
C VAL A 39 1.81 7.82 4.71
N GLY A 40 3.01 7.90 4.15
CA GLY A 40 4.00 8.91 4.55
C GLY A 40 3.48 10.32 4.29
N SER A 41 4.29 11.35 4.58
CA SER A 41 3.93 12.73 4.22
C SER A 41 3.62 12.89 2.72
N GLN A 42 2.80 13.87 2.34
CA GLN A 42 2.46 14.13 0.92
C GLN A 42 3.69 14.39 0.03
N LYS A 43 4.83 14.77 0.61
CA LYS A 43 6.07 15.10 -0.12
C LYS A 43 7.12 13.97 -0.07
N THR A 44 6.72 12.76 0.32
CA THR A 44 7.63 11.63 0.41
C THR A 44 8.01 11.13 -0.98
N SER A 45 9.30 10.90 -1.23
CA SER A 45 9.79 10.33 -2.49
C SER A 45 9.47 8.84 -2.59
N VAL A 46 9.40 8.30 -3.81
CA VAL A 46 9.19 6.85 -4.04
C VAL A 46 10.25 6.02 -3.31
N ALA A 47 11.53 6.39 -3.39
CA ALA A 47 12.60 5.66 -2.70
C ALA A 47 12.40 5.62 -1.17
N THR A 48 11.86 6.69 -0.58
CA THR A 48 11.53 6.71 0.85
C THR A 48 10.34 5.81 1.16
N LEU A 49 9.30 5.81 0.30
CA LEU A 49 8.16 4.90 0.45
C LEU A 49 8.61 3.43 0.36
N GLU A 50 9.41 3.09 -0.64
CA GLU A 50 9.97 1.75 -0.83
C GLU A 50 10.80 1.31 0.38
N SER A 51 11.57 2.22 0.98
CA SER A 51 12.35 1.92 2.19
C SER A 51 11.44 1.61 3.39
N GLY A 52 10.36 2.36 3.58
CA GLY A 52 9.38 2.09 4.64
C GLY A 52 8.62 0.77 4.41
N TRP A 53 8.23 0.49 3.16
CA TRP A 53 7.57 -0.78 2.82
C TRP A 53 8.50 -1.98 2.97
N GLN A 54 9.78 -1.85 2.57
CA GLN A 54 10.80 -2.86 2.81
C GLN A 54 10.94 -3.14 4.31
N GLN A 55 10.96 -2.09 5.12
CA GLN A 55 11.11 -2.23 6.57
C GLN A 55 9.98 -3.03 7.21
N HIS A 56 8.73 -2.89 6.74
CA HIS A 56 7.63 -3.75 7.20
C HIS A 56 7.83 -5.22 6.86
N VAL A 57 8.41 -5.50 5.69
CA VAL A 57 8.71 -6.88 5.28
C VAL A 57 9.86 -7.44 6.10
N ASP A 58 10.90 -6.66 6.33
CA ASP A 58 12.06 -7.04 7.15
C ASP A 58 11.73 -7.13 8.65
N GLY A 59 10.72 -6.37 9.09
CA GLY A 59 10.41 -6.11 10.48
C GLY A 59 11.43 -5.19 11.17
N LEU A 60 11.16 -4.90 12.44
CA LEU A 60 12.06 -4.16 13.31
C LEU A 60 12.69 -5.11 14.32
N SER A 61 14.00 -5.38 14.18
CA SER A 61 14.74 -6.32 15.04
C SER A 61 14.47 -6.11 16.53
N GLY A 62 14.11 -7.20 17.22
CA GLY A 62 13.77 -7.20 18.65
C GLY A 62 12.40 -6.61 19.01
N SER A 63 11.65 -6.07 18.05
CA SER A 63 10.37 -5.38 18.29
C SER A 63 9.22 -5.94 17.44
N VAL A 64 9.37 -6.00 16.12
CA VAL A 64 8.34 -6.46 15.17
C VAL A 64 8.96 -7.54 14.27
N PRO A 65 8.39 -8.75 14.17
CA PRO A 65 8.92 -9.77 13.27
C PRO A 65 8.66 -9.42 11.80
N PRO A 66 9.38 -10.07 10.85
CA PRO A 66 9.14 -9.92 9.42
C PRO A 66 7.67 -10.17 9.01
N MET A 67 7.15 -9.37 8.09
CA MET A 67 5.85 -9.58 7.45
C MET A 67 6.01 -10.17 6.05
N ALA A 68 5.09 -11.05 5.66
CA ALA A 68 5.05 -11.50 4.26
C ALA A 68 4.66 -10.35 3.32
N PRO A 69 5.37 -10.13 2.19
CA PRO A 69 5.01 -9.09 1.22
C PRO A 69 3.54 -9.16 0.80
N ALA A 70 3.00 -10.36 0.57
CA ALA A 70 1.60 -10.59 0.21
C ALA A 70 0.56 -10.17 1.28
N LYS A 71 1.00 -9.70 2.45
CA LYS A 71 0.17 -9.17 3.53
C LYS A 71 0.29 -7.65 3.68
N LEU A 72 1.02 -7.00 2.79
CA LEU A 72 1.26 -5.56 2.82
C LEU A 72 0.73 -4.91 1.54
N THR A 73 0.05 -3.78 1.69
CA THR A 73 -0.16 -2.81 0.61
C THR A 73 0.59 -1.52 0.91
N GLY A 74 1.18 -0.93 -0.12
CA GLY A 74 1.86 0.36 -0.02
C GLY A 74 0.86 1.50 -0.17
N SER A 75 0.78 2.42 0.79
CA SER A 75 -0.14 3.55 0.68
C SER A 75 0.45 4.70 -0.12
N LEU A 76 -0.34 5.27 -1.02
CA LEU A 76 -0.01 6.43 -1.83
C LEU A 76 -1.04 7.53 -1.66
N TRP A 77 -0.59 8.78 -1.84
CA TRP A 77 -1.51 9.91 -1.85
C TRP A 77 -2.32 9.97 -3.14
N LEU A 78 -3.64 10.11 -3.03
CA LEU A 78 -4.55 10.34 -4.15
C LEU A 78 -5.28 11.67 -3.95
N ILE A 79 -4.83 12.70 -4.65
CA ILE A 79 -5.38 14.06 -4.54
C ILE A 79 -5.54 14.64 -5.94
N GLY A 80 -6.63 15.36 -6.18
CA GLY A 80 -6.91 16.04 -7.45
C GLY A 80 -5.75 16.92 -7.90
N GLY A 81 -5.34 16.80 -9.16
CA GLY A 81 -4.24 17.58 -9.74
C GLY A 81 -2.83 17.04 -9.45
N LYS A 82 -2.68 15.93 -8.73
CA LYS A 82 -1.40 15.23 -8.52
C LYS A 82 -1.26 14.02 -9.44
N PRO A 83 -0.02 13.59 -9.79
CA PRO A 83 0.20 12.52 -10.76
C PRO A 83 -0.53 11.20 -10.47
N ASN A 84 -0.56 10.72 -9.23
CA ASN A 84 -1.33 9.52 -8.84
C ASN A 84 -2.82 9.62 -9.22
N CYS A 85 -3.38 10.84 -9.26
CA CYS A 85 -4.74 11.07 -9.72
C CYS A 85 -4.81 11.33 -11.23
N ASN A 86 -3.99 12.21 -11.81
CA ASN A 86 -4.24 12.75 -13.16
C ASN A 86 -3.24 12.32 -14.25
N ASN A 87 -2.14 11.65 -13.92
CA ASN A 87 -1.12 11.25 -14.89
C ASN A 87 -0.35 10.01 -14.44
N PHE A 88 -0.75 8.84 -14.94
CA PHE A 88 -0.14 7.55 -14.60
C PHE A 88 1.34 7.47 -14.96
N SER A 89 1.77 7.93 -16.14
CA SER A 89 3.18 7.76 -16.54
C SER A 89 4.16 8.48 -15.62
N ASN A 90 3.72 9.58 -15.00
CA ASN A 90 4.49 10.37 -14.04
C ASN A 90 4.11 10.11 -12.57
N SER A 91 3.38 9.02 -12.29
CA SER A 91 2.85 8.71 -10.97
C SER A 91 3.78 7.84 -10.13
N ASP A 92 3.67 7.95 -8.81
CA ASP A 92 4.43 7.14 -7.86
C ASP A 92 4.08 5.65 -8.00
N GLN A 93 2.80 5.34 -8.28
CA GLN A 93 2.34 3.98 -8.55
C GLN A 93 3.01 3.35 -9.79
N ASN A 94 3.35 4.15 -10.81
CA ASN A 94 4.10 3.64 -11.97
C ASN A 94 5.59 3.47 -11.63
N THR A 95 6.18 4.47 -10.96
CA THR A 95 7.60 4.42 -10.57
C THR A 95 7.91 3.26 -9.63
N ALA A 96 7.03 2.98 -8.67
CA ALA A 96 7.21 1.92 -7.68
C ALA A 96 6.72 0.54 -8.13
N ALA A 97 6.16 0.38 -9.34
CA ALA A 97 5.47 -0.83 -9.77
C ALA A 97 6.36 -2.08 -9.64
N SER A 98 7.59 -1.99 -10.17
CA SER A 98 8.57 -3.08 -10.11
C SER A 98 8.89 -3.49 -8.67
N PHE A 99 9.06 -2.52 -7.77
CA PHE A 99 9.30 -2.81 -6.35
C PHE A 99 8.12 -3.56 -5.73
N VAL A 100 6.90 -3.06 -5.94
CA VAL A 100 5.68 -3.69 -5.42
C VAL A 100 5.47 -5.09 -5.98
N GLU A 101 5.79 -5.35 -7.25
CA GLU A 101 5.63 -6.67 -7.86
C GLU A 101 6.70 -7.69 -7.43
N THR A 102 7.90 -7.22 -7.04
CA THR A 102 9.07 -8.08 -6.90
C THR A 102 9.68 -8.12 -5.50
N LEU A 103 9.15 -7.35 -4.54
CA LEU A 103 9.65 -7.31 -3.16
C LEU A 103 9.76 -8.72 -2.57
N ALA A 104 10.98 -9.10 -2.19
CA ALA A 104 11.27 -10.44 -1.70
C ALA A 104 10.84 -10.62 -0.22
N PRO A 105 10.37 -11.81 0.17
CA PRO A 105 10.14 -12.14 1.57
C PRO A 105 11.42 -12.08 2.42
N ALA A 106 11.31 -11.57 3.65
CA ALA A 106 12.40 -11.54 4.63
C ALA A 106 12.15 -12.48 5.83
N GLY A 107 11.72 -13.72 5.55
CA GLY A 107 11.50 -14.75 6.57
C GLY A 107 10.03 -15.06 6.90
N ALA A 108 9.09 -14.27 6.39
CA ALA A 108 7.66 -14.58 6.43
C ALA A 108 7.08 -14.69 5.01
N GLY A 109 6.33 -15.77 4.73
CA GLY A 109 5.83 -16.05 3.39
C GLY A 109 6.91 -16.58 2.43
N THR A 110 6.51 -16.93 1.21
CA THR A 110 7.38 -17.57 0.21
C THR A 110 7.29 -16.95 -1.19
N THR A 111 6.32 -16.07 -1.42
CA THR A 111 6.09 -15.43 -2.71
C THR A 111 6.59 -13.99 -2.69
N THR A 112 7.25 -13.57 -3.76
CA THR A 112 7.58 -12.16 -3.98
C THR A 112 6.32 -11.34 -4.23
N GLY A 113 6.43 -10.04 -3.98
CA GLY A 113 5.42 -9.07 -4.32
C GLY A 113 4.48 -8.71 -3.19
N MET A 114 4.28 -7.41 -3.03
CA MET A 114 3.25 -6.83 -2.18
C MET A 114 1.86 -7.11 -2.76
N LEU A 115 0.83 -6.98 -1.93
CA LEU A 115 -0.55 -7.17 -2.38
C LEU A 115 -1.01 -6.06 -3.35
N GLY A 116 -0.36 -4.90 -3.34
CA GLY A 116 -0.61 -3.78 -4.25
C GLY A 116 -0.55 -2.44 -3.54
N TYR A 117 -1.31 -1.47 -4.05
CA TYR A 117 -1.42 -0.12 -3.50
C TYR A 117 -2.74 0.10 -2.75
N MET A 118 -2.68 0.93 -1.72
CA MET A 118 -3.84 1.58 -1.10
C MET A 118 -3.73 3.09 -1.34
N PHE A 119 -4.86 3.80 -1.52
CA PHE A 119 -4.86 5.21 -1.86
C PHE A 119 -5.54 6.08 -0.79
N TRP A 120 -4.81 7.07 -0.28
CA TRP A 120 -5.27 8.03 0.71
C TRP A 120 -5.27 9.48 0.15
N ALA A 121 -6.35 10.26 0.16
CA ALA A 121 -7.73 9.91 0.45
C ALA A 121 -8.55 10.07 -0.83
N ALA A 122 -9.43 9.12 -1.12
CA ALA A 122 -10.46 9.34 -2.12
C ALA A 122 -11.45 10.41 -1.66
N GLY A 123 -12.08 11.12 -2.59
CA GLY A 123 -12.95 12.26 -2.29
C GLY A 123 -12.14 13.54 -2.14
N CYS A 124 -12.40 14.32 -1.09
CA CYS A 124 -11.59 15.49 -0.74
C CYS A 124 -10.83 15.18 0.55
N GLN A 125 -9.50 15.11 0.48
CA GLN A 125 -8.69 14.75 1.66
C GLN A 125 -8.79 15.79 2.80
N GLY A 126 -9.09 17.05 2.48
CA GLY A 126 -9.39 18.10 3.45
C GLY A 126 -9.69 19.46 2.80
N ASN A 127 -9.87 20.49 3.63
CA ASN A 127 -10.10 21.86 3.18
C ASN A 127 -8.80 22.48 2.62
N GLY A 128 -8.51 22.27 1.34
CA GLY A 128 -7.33 22.83 0.67
C GLY A 128 -6.62 21.88 -0.31
N THR A 129 -7.08 20.63 -0.40
CA THR A 129 -6.59 19.65 -1.37
C THR A 129 -7.61 19.43 -2.48
N GLY A 130 -7.15 19.20 -3.71
CA GLY A 130 -8.04 18.86 -4.83
C GLY A 130 -8.81 17.56 -4.58
N CYS A 131 -10.08 17.52 -4.98
CA CYS A 131 -10.91 16.33 -4.83
C CYS A 131 -10.69 15.32 -5.97
N THR A 132 -11.13 14.08 -5.81
CA THR A 132 -11.03 13.02 -6.84
C THR A 132 -12.29 12.89 -7.71
N PHE A 133 -13.28 13.79 -7.52
CA PHE A 133 -14.55 13.83 -8.25
C PHE A 133 -14.74 15.20 -8.94
N PRO A 134 -15.63 15.30 -9.95
CA PRO A 134 -15.75 16.47 -10.80
C PRO A 134 -15.75 17.81 -10.04
N PRO A 135 -15.08 18.85 -10.57
CA PRO A 135 -14.52 18.96 -11.92
C PRO A 135 -13.15 18.29 -12.12
N THR A 136 -12.52 17.78 -11.05
CA THR A 136 -11.28 16.99 -11.14
C THR A 136 -11.62 15.50 -11.29
N THR A 137 -10.92 14.77 -12.15
CA THR A 137 -11.09 13.31 -12.24
C THR A 137 -9.75 12.63 -12.07
N CYS A 138 -9.77 11.43 -11.50
CA CYS A 138 -8.57 10.59 -11.43
C CYS A 138 -8.47 9.58 -12.58
N GLU A 139 -9.23 9.78 -13.66
CA GLU A 139 -9.31 8.83 -14.78
C GLU A 139 -7.97 8.68 -15.51
N ASN A 140 -7.15 9.73 -15.58
CA ASN A 140 -5.84 9.68 -16.25
C ASN A 140 -4.64 9.34 -15.34
N GLY A 141 -4.89 9.04 -14.06
CA GLY A 141 -3.93 8.41 -13.15
C GLY A 141 -4.39 7.02 -12.74
N MET A 142 -5.55 6.92 -12.10
CA MET A 142 -6.14 5.65 -11.66
C MET A 142 -6.69 4.81 -12.81
N GLY A 143 -7.35 5.42 -13.80
CA GLY A 143 -7.78 4.68 -15.00
C GLY A 143 -6.61 4.24 -15.88
N GLY A 144 -5.56 5.07 -15.96
CA GLY A 144 -4.28 4.71 -16.58
C GLY A 144 -3.62 3.52 -15.89
N ALA A 145 -3.52 3.53 -14.56
CA ALA A 145 -3.02 2.41 -13.77
C ALA A 145 -3.88 1.15 -13.92
N ALA A 146 -5.20 1.29 -13.89
CA ALA A 146 -6.11 0.16 -14.06
C ALA A 146 -5.87 -0.56 -15.42
N THR A 147 -5.62 0.22 -16.47
CA THR A 147 -5.28 -0.33 -17.79
C THR A 147 -3.89 -0.95 -17.80
N ALA A 148 -2.88 -0.23 -17.30
CA ALA A 148 -1.48 -0.67 -17.33
C ALA A 148 -1.24 -1.94 -16.51
N PHE A 149 -1.87 -2.04 -15.34
CA PHE A 149 -1.79 -3.21 -14.46
C PHE A 149 -2.86 -4.26 -14.75
N SER A 150 -3.66 -4.08 -15.82
CA SER A 150 -4.73 -5.01 -16.21
C SER A 150 -5.68 -5.35 -15.05
N ILE A 151 -6.02 -4.34 -14.23
CA ILE A 151 -6.88 -4.53 -13.07
C ILE A 151 -8.27 -4.94 -13.56
N PRO A 152 -8.79 -6.08 -13.13
CA PRO A 152 -10.13 -6.52 -13.51
C PRO A 152 -11.20 -5.55 -12.96
N ILE A 153 -12.10 -5.11 -13.84
CA ILE A 153 -13.23 -4.23 -13.50
C ILE A 153 -14.53 -4.93 -13.93
N PRO A 154 -15.44 -5.27 -13.00
CA PRO A 154 -15.35 -5.04 -11.56
C PRO A 154 -14.28 -5.92 -10.89
N MET A 155 -13.69 -5.40 -9.81
CA MET A 155 -12.64 -6.11 -9.06
C MET A 155 -13.21 -7.43 -8.50
N PRO A 156 -12.59 -8.59 -8.78
CA PRO A 156 -12.98 -9.87 -8.20
C PRO A 156 -12.88 -9.83 -6.69
N ALA A 157 -13.55 -10.78 -6.03
CA ALA A 157 -13.32 -10.95 -4.61
C ALA A 157 -11.85 -11.34 -4.36
N LEU A 158 -11.06 -10.47 -3.72
CA LEU A 158 -9.73 -10.78 -3.17
C LEU A 158 -9.68 -11.97 -2.16
N ARG A 159 -10.78 -12.69 -1.89
CA ARG A 159 -10.79 -13.98 -1.18
C ARG A 159 -11.46 -14.98 -2.10
N GLN A 160 -10.77 -16.07 -2.40
CA GLN A 160 -11.44 -17.32 -2.74
C GLN A 160 -11.96 -17.89 -1.42
N ASN A 161 -13.26 -18.19 -1.35
CA ASN A 161 -13.82 -18.95 -0.23
C ASN A 161 -13.25 -20.36 -0.20
#